data_AF-A0A7S4NLA3-F1
#
_entry.id   AF-A0A7S4NLA3-F1
#
_cell.length_a   1.000
_cell.length_b   1.000
_cell.length_c   1.000
_cell.angle_alpha   90.00
_cell.angle_beta   90.00
_cell.angle_gamma   90.00
#
_symmetry.space_group_name_H-M   'P 1'
#
loop_
_entity.id
_entity.type
_entity.pdbx_description
1 polymer ?
#
loop_
_entity_poly.entity_id
_entity_poly.type
_entity_poly.pdbx_seq_one_letter_code
_entity_poly.pdbx_strand_id
1 'polypeptide(L)'
;DGKVALRRKSCHFDDVLRAHGAMTFQDVLATTTLGWNEAHYAVHAAARAFVSCQGGTAIIASLFGGTNLIYDVWPGSGERSTNEYQRLHATFSNASIRVATSFARLLQLARELPASSALGLGLGRGAPRSRRASD
;
A
#
# COMPACT_ATOMS: atom_id res chain seq x y z
N ASP A 1 14.08 5.85 -44.45
CA ASP A 1 13.20 4.90 -43.74
C ASP A 1 13.73 4.49 -42.37
N GLY A 2 13.58 5.36 -41.37
CA GLY A 2 14.00 5.10 -39.99
C GLY A 2 12.80 4.97 -39.06
N LYS A 3 12.13 3.82 -39.06
CA LYS A 3 11.07 3.53 -38.08
C LYS A 3 11.73 3.24 -36.72
N VAL A 4 11.84 4.25 -35.87
CA VAL A 4 12.16 4.07 -34.45
C VAL A 4 11.02 3.28 -33.83
N ALA A 5 11.29 1.99 -33.54
CA ALA A 5 10.38 1.16 -32.79
C ALA A 5 10.26 1.75 -31.37
N LEU A 6 9.12 2.37 -31.08
CA LEU A 6 8.66 2.66 -29.73
C LEU A 6 8.51 1.32 -29.00
N ARG A 7 9.61 0.82 -28.42
CA ARG A 7 9.54 -0.18 -27.35
C ARG A 7 8.72 0.46 -26.25
N ARG A 8 7.48 0.01 -26.07
CA ARG A 8 6.73 0.25 -24.84
C ARG A 8 7.61 -0.26 -23.70
N LYS A 9 8.36 0.63 -23.04
CA LYS A 9 8.90 0.33 -21.72
C LYS A 9 7.67 -0.01 -20.89
N SER A 10 7.57 -1.26 -20.46
CA SER A 10 6.66 -1.64 -19.40
C SER A 10 7.01 -0.74 -18.21
N CYS A 11 6.24 0.32 -17.98
CA CYS A 11 6.28 1.00 -16.70
C CYS A 11 5.78 -0.02 -15.69
N HIS A 12 6.64 -0.47 -14.78
CA HIS A 12 6.15 -1.27 -13.68
C HIS A 12 5.19 -0.38 -12.87
N PHE A 13 4.10 -0.97 -12.38
CA PHE A 13 3.11 -0.25 -11.57
C PHE A 13 3.78 0.50 -10.40
N ASP A 14 4.81 -0.11 -9.81
CA ASP A 14 5.66 0.48 -8.78
C ASP A 14 6.35 1.78 -9.21
N ASP A 15 6.80 1.88 -10.46
CA ASP A 15 7.45 3.10 -10.98
C ASP A 15 6.45 4.25 -11.09
N VAL A 16 5.19 3.92 -11.46
CA VAL A 16 4.09 4.90 -11.48
C VAL A 16 3.80 5.36 -10.06
N LEU A 17 3.71 4.45 -9.09
CA LEU A 17 3.47 4.78 -7.69
C LEU A 17 4.58 5.69 -7.12
N ARG A 18 5.85 5.34 -7.38
CA ARG A 18 7.01 6.14 -6.94
C ARG A 18 7.03 7.53 -7.56
N ALA A 19 6.66 7.66 -8.85
CA ALA A 19 6.56 8.96 -9.51
C ALA A 19 5.50 9.89 -8.86
N HIS A 20 4.54 9.32 -8.15
CA HIS A 20 3.53 10.05 -7.37
C HIS A 20 3.87 10.18 -5.88
N GLY A 21 5.12 9.87 -5.48
CA GLY A 21 5.60 9.99 -4.11
C GLY A 21 5.07 8.89 -3.17
N ALA A 22 4.45 7.83 -3.70
CA ALA A 22 4.07 6.68 -2.91
C ALA A 22 5.27 5.75 -2.70
N MET A 23 5.38 5.19 -1.50
CA MET A 23 6.33 4.12 -1.20
C MET A 23 5.67 2.77 -1.44
N THR A 24 6.39 1.86 -2.09
CA THR A 24 5.99 0.44 -2.17
C THR A 24 6.40 -0.30 -0.90
N PHE A 25 5.84 -1.48 -0.67
CA PHE A 25 6.24 -2.31 0.46
C PHE A 25 7.72 -2.74 0.35
N GLN A 26 8.20 -2.98 -0.87
CA GLN A 26 9.60 -3.26 -1.17
C GLN A 26 10.51 -2.07 -0.80
N ASP A 27 10.06 -0.83 -1.03
CA ASP A 27 10.81 0.36 -0.60
C ASP A 27 10.91 0.42 0.93
N VAL A 28 9.83 0.07 1.64
CA VAL A 28 9.86 0.00 3.12
C VAL A 28 10.85 -1.06 3.58
N LEU A 29 10.81 -2.27 3.02
CA LEU A 29 11.72 -3.36 3.36
C LEU A 29 13.19 -2.99 3.15
N ALA A 30 13.50 -2.26 2.09
CA ALA A 30 14.87 -1.80 1.81
C ALA A 30 15.39 -0.77 2.84
N THR A 31 14.51 -0.15 3.63
CA THR A 31 14.86 0.89 4.61
C THR A 31 14.87 0.41 6.06
N THR A 32 14.58 -0.87 6.30
CA THR A 32 14.43 -1.44 7.65
C THR A 32 15.25 -2.71 7.82
N THR A 33 15.51 -3.09 9.07
CA THR A 33 16.11 -4.38 9.43
C THR A 33 15.06 -5.44 9.76
N LEU A 34 13.76 -5.07 9.69
CA LEU A 34 12.65 -5.98 9.96
C LEU A 34 12.54 -7.07 8.89
N GLY A 35 12.16 -8.27 9.30
CA GLY A 35 11.76 -9.32 8.39
C GLY A 35 10.45 -8.97 7.66
N TRP A 36 10.15 -9.72 6.59
CA TRP A 36 8.96 -9.48 5.75
C TRP A 36 7.67 -9.31 6.56
N ASN A 37 7.39 -10.26 7.46
CA ASN A 37 6.15 -10.25 8.25
C ASN A 37 6.11 -9.08 9.24
N GLU A 38 7.23 -8.80 9.90
CA GLU A 38 7.33 -7.71 10.89
C GLU A 38 7.15 -6.34 10.21
N ALA A 39 7.77 -6.14 9.05
CA ALA A 39 7.58 -4.94 8.26
C ALA A 39 6.12 -4.80 7.79
N HIS A 40 5.47 -5.90 7.41
CA HIS A 40 4.07 -5.89 6.96
C HIS A 40 3.14 -5.43 8.08
N TYR A 41 3.35 -5.94 9.30
CA TYR A 41 2.62 -5.49 10.48
C TYR A 41 2.93 -4.03 10.85
N ALA A 42 4.21 -3.62 10.81
CA ALA A 42 4.61 -2.26 11.14
C ALA A 42 3.98 -1.22 10.19
N VAL A 43 3.94 -1.51 8.88
CA VAL A 43 3.32 -0.63 7.88
C VAL A 43 1.83 -0.47 8.14
N HIS A 44 1.10 -1.57 8.36
CA HIS A 44 -0.33 -1.49 8.60
C HIS A 44 -0.67 -0.84 9.94
N ALA A 45 0.11 -1.08 10.99
CA ALA A 45 -0.08 -0.42 12.28
C ALA A 45 0.12 1.11 12.23
N ALA A 46 1.00 1.59 11.34
CA ALA A 46 1.29 3.02 11.20
C ALA A 46 0.35 3.76 10.24
N ALA A 47 -0.37 3.04 9.38
CA ALA A 47 -1.19 3.63 8.32
C ALA A 47 -2.65 3.86 8.77
N ARG A 48 -3.19 5.04 8.49
CA ARG A 48 -4.63 5.34 8.70
C ARG A 48 -5.53 4.81 7.58
N ALA A 49 -4.96 4.65 6.39
CA ALA A 49 -5.63 4.05 5.25
C ALA A 49 -4.61 3.29 4.40
N PHE A 50 -5.04 2.19 3.79
CA PHE A 50 -4.19 1.32 2.99
C PHE A 50 -5.00 0.64 1.90
N VAL A 51 -4.31 0.24 0.83
CA VAL A 51 -4.87 -0.53 -0.27
C VAL A 51 -4.37 -1.96 -0.15
N SER A 52 -5.27 -2.93 -0.19
CA SER A 52 -4.94 -4.36 -0.18
C SER A 52 -5.58 -5.06 -1.38
N CYS A 53 -4.97 -6.16 -1.82
CA CYS A 53 -5.62 -7.10 -2.74
C CYS A 53 -6.40 -8.14 -1.93
N GLN A 54 -7.34 -8.83 -2.57
CA GLN A 54 -8.10 -9.93 -1.98
C GLN A 54 -7.21 -11.03 -1.35
N GLY A 55 -7.74 -11.78 -0.38
CA GLY A 55 -7.04 -12.85 0.33
C GLY A 55 -6.31 -12.40 1.61
N GLY A 56 -5.20 -13.07 1.92
CA GLY A 56 -4.48 -12.91 3.20
C GLY A 56 -4.05 -11.47 3.51
N THR A 57 -3.65 -10.70 2.50
CA THR A 57 -3.27 -9.28 2.68
C THR A 57 -4.46 -8.44 3.15
N ALA A 58 -5.67 -8.65 2.60
CA ALA A 58 -6.87 -7.94 3.04
C ALA A 58 -7.26 -8.31 4.48
N ILE A 59 -7.12 -9.57 4.87
CA ILE A 59 -7.35 -10.02 6.25
C ILE A 59 -6.38 -9.33 7.20
N ILE A 60 -5.07 -9.43 6.93
CA ILE A 60 -4.03 -8.86 7.79
C ILE A 60 -4.23 -7.36 7.94
N ALA A 61 -4.43 -6.64 6.82
CA ALA A 61 -4.60 -5.20 6.85
C ALA A 61 -5.83 -4.79 7.70
N SER A 62 -6.91 -5.56 7.63
CA SER A 62 -8.12 -5.31 8.43
C SER A 62 -7.91 -5.48 9.94
N LEU A 63 -6.88 -6.22 10.39
CA LEU A 63 -6.57 -6.37 11.82
C LEU A 63 -6.00 -5.09 12.46
N PHE A 64 -5.56 -4.10 11.68
CA PHE A 64 -4.91 -2.90 12.21
C PHE A 64 -5.83 -1.68 12.35
N GLY A 65 -7.12 -1.82 12.03
CA GLY A 65 -8.09 -0.72 12.06
C GLY A 65 -7.92 0.25 10.90
N GLY A 66 -8.43 1.48 11.01
CA GLY A 66 -8.34 2.48 9.94
C GLY A 66 -9.27 2.19 8.76
N THR A 67 -8.90 2.62 7.55
CA THR A 67 -9.66 2.32 6.31
C THR A 67 -8.90 1.38 5.38
N ASN A 68 -9.46 0.19 5.15
CA ASN A 68 -8.94 -0.77 4.18
C ASN A 68 -9.69 -0.65 2.86
N LEU A 69 -9.00 -0.19 1.81
CA LEU A 69 -9.48 -0.23 0.44
C LEU A 69 -9.09 -1.56 -0.20
N ILE A 70 -10.03 -2.49 -0.31
CA ILE A 70 -9.78 -3.80 -0.90
C ILE A 70 -10.04 -3.72 -2.41
N TYR A 71 -9.00 -3.95 -3.21
CA TYR A 71 -9.11 -4.06 -4.65
C TYR A 71 -9.30 -5.52 -5.06
N ASP A 72 -10.55 -5.90 -5.30
CA ASP A 72 -10.94 -7.25 -5.67
C ASP A 72 -11.67 -7.24 -7.02
N VAL A 73 -10.89 -7.43 -8.08
CA VAL A 73 -11.39 -7.49 -9.47
C VAL A 73 -11.86 -8.88 -9.88
N TRP A 74 -11.67 -9.91 -9.05
CA TRP A 74 -11.94 -11.28 -9.46
C TRP A 74 -13.45 -11.58 -9.27
N PRO A 75 -14.22 -11.85 -10.35
CA PRO A 75 -15.68 -12.02 -10.29
C PRO A 75 -16.16 -13.10 -9.30
N GLY A 76 -15.45 -14.23 -9.23
CA GLY A 76 -15.72 -15.35 -8.32
C GLY A 76 -14.86 -15.40 -7.06
N SER A 77 -14.47 -14.26 -6.47
CA SER A 77 -13.73 -14.31 -5.21
C SER A 77 -14.63 -14.91 -4.12
N GLY A 78 -14.11 -15.92 -3.41
CA GLY A 78 -14.81 -16.58 -2.33
C GLY A 78 -15.31 -15.56 -1.30
N GLU A 79 -14.43 -14.63 -0.93
CA GLU A 79 -14.68 -13.60 0.09
C GLU A 79 -15.86 -12.67 -0.25
N ARG A 80 -16.10 -12.32 -1.52
CA ARG A 80 -17.31 -11.57 -1.91
C ARG A 80 -18.54 -12.46 -1.93
N SER A 81 -18.41 -13.68 -2.44
CA SER A 81 -19.53 -14.61 -2.53
C SER A 81 -20.07 -15.00 -1.15
N THR A 82 -19.22 -15.02 -0.13
CA THR A 82 -19.55 -15.31 1.27
C THR A 82 -19.71 -14.04 2.13
N ASN A 83 -19.61 -12.86 1.51
CA ASN A 83 -19.71 -11.55 2.16
C ASN A 83 -18.74 -11.39 3.35
N GLU A 84 -17.55 -12.00 3.28
CA GLU A 84 -16.54 -12.01 4.34
C GLU A 84 -15.97 -10.63 4.63
N TYR A 85 -15.86 -9.76 3.62
CA TYR A 85 -15.36 -8.40 3.82
C TYR A 85 -16.22 -7.61 4.81
N GLN A 86 -17.54 -7.72 4.70
CA GLN A 86 -18.47 -7.01 5.57
C GLN A 86 -18.77 -7.79 6.86
N ARG A 87 -18.78 -9.13 6.80
CA ARG A 87 -19.14 -9.96 7.96
C ARG A 87 -17.98 -10.24 8.90
N LEU A 88 -16.80 -10.51 8.36
CA LEU A 88 -15.60 -10.85 9.13
C LEU A 88 -14.63 -9.67 9.18
N HIS A 89 -14.18 -9.16 8.04
CA HIS A 89 -13.07 -8.20 8.03
C HIS A 89 -13.45 -6.88 8.70
N ALA A 90 -14.69 -6.40 8.54
CA ALA A 90 -15.17 -5.20 9.20
C ALA A 90 -15.31 -5.34 10.74
N THR A 91 -15.32 -6.56 11.26
CA THR A 91 -15.33 -6.80 12.71
C THR A 91 -13.93 -6.78 13.33
N PHE A 92 -12.89 -6.85 12.50
CA PHE A 92 -11.51 -6.76 12.96
C PHE A 92 -11.14 -5.32 13.28
N SER A 93 -10.76 -5.07 14.54
CA SER A 93 -10.21 -3.80 15.03
C SER A 93 -11.01 -2.55 14.60
N ASN A 94 -12.32 -2.70 14.37
CA ASN A 94 -13.21 -1.67 13.82
C ASN A 94 -12.69 -1.03 12.51
N ALA A 95 -12.06 -1.81 11.64
CA ALA A 95 -11.61 -1.36 10.33
C ALA A 95 -12.80 -0.99 9.42
N SER A 96 -12.72 0.17 8.78
CA SER A 96 -13.65 0.56 7.72
C SER A 96 -13.25 -0.13 6.43
N ILE A 97 -14.06 -1.09 5.98
CA ILE A 97 -13.79 -1.85 4.76
C ILE A 97 -14.52 -1.21 3.59
N ARG A 98 -13.78 -0.89 2.51
CA ARG A 98 -14.36 -0.43 1.25
C ARG A 98 -13.82 -1.26 0.09
N VAL A 99 -14.70 -1.89 -0.67
CA VAL A 99 -14.32 -2.82 -1.72
C VAL A 99 -14.47 -2.15 -3.09
N ALA A 100 -13.41 -2.22 -3.89
CA ALA A 100 -13.38 -1.77 -5.28
C ALA A 100 -13.28 -2.98 -6.21
N THR A 101 -14.25 -3.11 -7.12
CA THR A 101 -14.27 -4.19 -8.12
C THR A 101 -13.75 -3.74 -9.50
N SER A 102 -13.32 -2.49 -9.60
CA SER A 102 -12.71 -1.90 -10.79
C SER A 102 -11.69 -0.85 -10.39
N PHE A 103 -10.70 -0.60 -11.25
CA PHE A 103 -9.67 0.41 -10.98
C PHE A 103 -10.26 1.82 -10.85
N ALA A 104 -11.24 2.14 -11.70
CA ALA A 104 -11.97 3.41 -11.61
C ALA A 104 -12.65 3.59 -10.25
N ARG A 105 -13.29 2.53 -9.72
CA ARG A 105 -13.91 2.59 -8.39
C ARG A 105 -12.86 2.72 -7.29
N LEU A 106 -11.73 2.04 -7.40
CA LEU A 106 -10.62 2.18 -6.44
C LEU A 106 -10.14 3.63 -6.36
N LEU A 107 -9.92 4.28 -7.52
CA LEU A 107 -9.52 5.68 -7.58
C LEU A 107 -10.57 6.62 -6.98
N GLN A 108 -11.86 6.35 -7.20
CA GLN A 108 -12.94 7.13 -6.59
C GLN A 108 -12.89 7.01 -5.07
N LEU A 109 -12.80 5.79 -4.53
CA LEU A 109 -12.72 5.55 -3.10
C LEU A 109 -11.47 6.18 -2.47
N ALA A 110 -10.33 6.12 -3.15
CA ALA A 110 -9.10 6.73 -2.66
C ALA A 110 -9.21 8.26 -2.56
N ARG A 111 -9.94 8.92 -3.46
CA ARG A 111 -10.18 10.38 -3.42
C ARG A 111 -11.11 10.80 -2.29
N GLU A 112 -11.96 9.89 -1.81
CA GLU A 112 -12.84 10.13 -0.66
C GLU A 112 -12.10 10.01 0.68
N LEU A 113 -10.86 9.52 0.69
CA LEU A 113 -10.06 9.45 1.90
C LEU A 113 -9.62 10.86 2.34
N PRO A 114 -9.63 11.17 3.64
CA PRO A 114 -9.09 12.42 4.14
C PRO A 114 -7.61 12.53 3.76
N ALA A 115 -7.18 13.72 3.35
CA ALA A 115 -5.78 14.00 3.04
C ALA A 115 -4.91 13.58 4.23
N SER A 116 -4.03 12.61 4.01
CA SER A 116 -3.15 12.14 5.08
C SER A 116 -2.07 13.19 5.32
N SER A 117 -1.98 13.68 6.56
CA SER A 117 -0.78 14.34 7.05
C SER A 117 0.37 13.33 6.95
N ALA A 118 1.34 13.63 6.09
CA ALA A 118 2.49 12.76 5.81
C ALA A 118 3.09 12.23 7.12
N LEU A 119 3.20 10.91 7.20
CA LEU A 119 3.86 10.23 8.31
C LEU A 119 5.28 10.79 8.45
N GLY A 120 5.51 11.53 9.52
CA GLY A 120 6.83 11.69 10.13
C GLY A 120 7.27 10.36 10.74
N LEU A 121 7.41 9.32 9.91
CA LEU A 121 8.28 8.21 10.28
C LEU A 121 9.66 8.85 10.41
N GLY A 122 10.21 8.88 11.62
CA GLY A 122 11.59 9.29 11.91
C GLY A 122 12.63 8.37 11.26
N LEU A 123 12.43 7.99 10.01
CA LEU A 123 13.46 7.47 9.12
C LEU A 123 14.31 8.67 8.76
N GLY A 124 15.28 8.94 9.63
CA GLY A 124 16.12 10.13 9.58
C GLY A 124 16.57 10.41 8.15
N ARG A 125 16.31 11.63 7.68
CA ARG A 125 17.17 12.22 6.66
C ARG A 125 18.57 12.13 7.25
N GLY A 126 19.38 11.20 6.75
CA GLY A 126 20.78 11.13 7.08
C GLY A 126 21.37 12.50 6.79
N ALA A 127 21.60 13.28 7.84
CA ALA A 127 22.44 14.45 7.75
C ALA A 127 23.76 13.95 7.13
N PRO A 128 24.33 14.67 6.14
CA PRO A 128 25.62 14.29 5.60
C PRO A 128 26.59 14.24 6.79
N ARG A 129 27.08 13.03 7.11
CA ARG A 129 28.13 12.86 8.11
C ARG A 129 29.32 13.64 7.59
N SER A 130 29.57 14.81 8.17
CA SER A 130 30.83 15.50 7.98
C SER A 130 31.91 14.53 8.45
N ARG A 131 32.76 14.11 7.52
CA ARG A 131 34.00 13.42 7.89
C ARG A 131 34.80 14.42 8.70
N ARG A 132 34.93 14.20 10.00
CA ARG A 132 36.07 14.73 10.73
C ARG A 132 37.28 14.01 10.15
N ALA A 133 38.10 14.74 9.41
CA ALA A 133 39.48 14.36 9.22
C ALA A 133 40.15 14.46 10.60
N SER A 134 40.54 13.31 11.13
CA SER A 134 41.60 13.17 12.11
C SER A 134 42.79 12.65 11.34
N ASP A 135 43.65 13.57 10.90
CA ASP A 135 45.06 13.71 11.31
C ASP A 135 45.68 14.91 10.57
#